data_AF-A0A327PUD0-F1
#
_entry.id   AF-A0A327PUD0-F1
#
_cell.length_a   1.000
_cell.length_b   1.000
_cell.length_c   1.000
_cell.angle_alpha   90.00
_cell.angle_beta   90.00
_cell.angle_gamma   90.00
#
_symmetry.space_group_name_H-M   'P 1'
#
loop_
_entity.id
_entity.type
_entity.pdbx_description
1 polymer ?
#
loop_
_entity_poly.entity_id
_entity_poly.type
_entity_poly.pdbx_seq_one_letter_code
_entity_poly.pdbx_strand_id
1 'polypeptide(L)'
;MNKDLKNKEKELEQTLARQLELFKAESGDWIKIGGIVIAGGLIALAIVQTRKKRKDRKTDEAIEVLEREGLLTKEIEKRLTESSKSSFWPSIGQRLFVLGLAFAKEKFLPNLFAPQSEDVNTEEKSQ
;
A
#
# COMPACT_ATOMS: atom_id res chain seq x y z
N MET A 1 50.17 -8.61 3.92
CA MET A 1 48.98 -8.72 4.81
C MET A 1 48.23 -7.40 4.96
N ASN A 2 48.77 -6.35 5.59
CA ASN A 2 48.02 -5.08 5.74
C ASN A 2 47.78 -4.30 4.41
N LYS A 3 48.70 -4.41 3.45
CA LYS A 3 48.58 -3.72 2.15
C LYS A 3 47.54 -4.37 1.23
N ASP A 4 47.47 -5.69 1.23
CA ASP A 4 46.54 -6.48 0.42
C ASP A 4 45.10 -6.31 0.92
N LEU A 5 44.91 -6.25 2.24
CA LEU A 5 43.61 -5.98 2.86
C LEU A 5 43.10 -4.58 2.53
N LYS A 6 43.95 -3.55 2.62
CA LYS A 6 43.59 -2.17 2.23
C LYS A 6 43.25 -2.04 0.74
N ASN A 7 43.93 -2.79 -0.12
CA ASN A 7 43.61 -2.79 -1.55
C ASN A 7 42.27 -3.48 -1.82
N LYS A 8 41.99 -4.60 -1.15
CA LYS A 8 40.68 -5.27 -1.23
C LYS A 8 39.56 -4.37 -0.70
N GLU A 9 39.78 -3.68 0.41
CA GLU A 9 38.81 -2.73 0.97
C GLU A 9 38.49 -1.60 -0.02
N LYS A 10 39.52 -1.01 -0.65
CA LYS A 10 39.33 0.00 -1.70
C LYS A 10 38.63 -0.52 -2.94
N GLU A 11 38.96 -1.73 -3.39
CA GLU A 11 38.26 -2.38 -4.52
C GLU A 11 36.80 -2.68 -4.18
N LEU A 12 36.52 -3.08 -2.93
CA LEU A 12 35.17 -3.30 -2.43
C LEU A 12 34.39 -1.98 -2.39
N GLU A 13 34.95 -0.90 -1.84
CA GLU A 13 34.33 0.42 -1.81
C GLU A 13 34.05 0.95 -3.22
N GLN A 14 35.01 0.77 -4.14
CA GLN A 14 34.85 1.19 -5.53
C GLN A 14 33.76 0.38 -6.25
N THR A 15 33.65 -0.92 -5.95
CA THR A 15 32.63 -1.79 -6.51
C THR A 15 31.26 -1.49 -5.91
N LEU A 16 31.19 -1.16 -4.62
CA LEU A 16 29.97 -0.72 -3.96
C LEU A 16 29.50 0.62 -4.51
N ALA A 17 30.41 1.58 -4.69
CA ALA A 17 30.12 2.88 -5.25
C ALA A 17 29.57 2.76 -6.68
N ARG A 18 30.17 1.91 -7.52
CA ARG A 18 29.65 1.62 -8.87
C ARG A 18 28.27 0.96 -8.85
N GLN A 19 28.05 -0.02 -7.98
CA GLN A 19 26.73 -0.66 -7.85
C GLN A 19 25.67 0.34 -7.35
N LEU A 20 26.05 1.25 -6.46
CA LEU A 20 25.14 2.25 -5.91
C LEU A 20 24.86 3.37 -6.92
N GLU A 21 25.83 3.74 -7.75
CA GLU A 21 25.67 4.70 -8.84
C GLU A 21 24.77 4.15 -9.96
N LEU A 22 24.96 2.88 -10.34
CA LEU A 22 24.06 2.17 -11.28
C LEU A 22 22.66 2.05 -10.70
N PHE A 23 22.53 1.64 -9.44
CA PHE A 23 21.25 1.60 -8.75
C PHE A 23 20.59 2.98 -8.69
N LYS A 24 21.36 4.06 -8.48
CA LYS A 24 20.85 5.43 -8.44
C LYS A 24 20.39 5.94 -9.81
N ALA A 25 21.09 5.55 -10.88
CA ALA A 25 20.69 5.83 -12.25
C ALA A 25 19.42 5.07 -12.65
N GLU A 26 19.28 3.81 -12.21
CA GLU A 26 18.14 2.95 -12.51
C GLU A 26 16.93 3.21 -11.58
N SER A 27 17.17 3.77 -10.39
CA SER A 27 16.12 4.04 -9.40
C SER A 27 15.31 5.30 -9.66
N GLY A 28 15.64 6.11 -10.67
CA GLY A 28 14.82 7.26 -11.09
C GLY A 28 13.35 6.89 -11.34
N ASP A 29 13.10 5.71 -11.90
CA ASP A 29 11.74 5.21 -12.13
C ASP A 29 11.19 4.38 -10.96
N TRP A 30 12.04 3.67 -10.22
CA TRP A 30 11.64 2.96 -9.00
C TRP A 30 11.22 3.90 -7.87
N ILE A 31 11.78 5.10 -7.78
CA ILE A 31 11.37 6.13 -6.82
C ILE A 31 9.96 6.63 -7.12
N LYS A 32 9.60 6.79 -8.40
CA LYS A 32 8.24 7.19 -8.82
C LYS A 32 7.23 6.09 -8.50
N ILE A 33 7.56 4.84 -8.85
CA ILE A 33 6.71 3.67 -8.58
C ILE A 33 6.58 3.44 -7.07
N GLY A 34 7.69 3.50 -6.33
CA GLY A 34 7.71 3.40 -4.87
C GLY A 34 6.90 4.52 -4.20
N GLY A 35 6.98 5.74 -4.71
CA GLY A 35 6.16 6.87 -4.26
C GLY A 35 4.66 6.65 -4.44
N ILE A 36 4.23 6.14 -5.59
CA ILE A 36 2.82 5.84 -5.87
C ILE A 36 2.30 4.74 -4.93
N VAL A 37 3.07 3.67 -4.70
CA VAL A 37 2.68 2.59 -3.79
C VAL A 37 2.54 3.09 -2.36
N ILE A 38 3.49 3.90 -1.89
CA ILE A 38 3.44 4.49 -0.54
C ILE A 38 2.23 5.41 -0.41
N ALA A 39 2.01 6.31 -1.37
CA ALA A 39 0.85 7.21 -1.35
C ALA A 39 -0.48 6.43 -1.35
N GLY A 40 -0.60 5.40 -2.20
CA GLY A 40 -1.76 4.51 -2.22
C GLY A 40 -1.98 3.79 -0.89
N GLY A 41 -0.91 3.30 -0.28
CA GLY A 41 -0.95 2.68 1.05
C GLY A 41 -1.42 3.64 2.14
N LEU A 42 -0.93 4.88 2.15
CA LEU A 42 -1.34 5.92 3.09
C LEU A 42 -2.82 6.29 2.92
N ILE A 43 -3.30 6.42 1.68
CA ILE A 43 -4.72 6.69 1.40
C ILE A 43 -5.60 5.54 1.90
N ALA A 44 -5.25 4.30 1.59
CA ALA A 44 -5.99 3.13 2.05
C ALA A 44 -6.05 3.06 3.59
N LEU A 45 -4.92 3.31 4.25
CA LEU A 45 -4.81 3.36 5.71
C LEU A 45 -5.69 4.48 6.32
N ALA A 46 -5.69 5.67 5.73
CA ALA A 46 -6.52 6.79 6.16
C ALA A 46 -8.03 6.48 6.04
N ILE A 47 -8.45 5.84 4.96
CA ILE A 47 -9.85 5.41 4.76
C ILE A 47 -10.26 4.42 5.86
N VAL A 48 -9.42 3.41 6.13
CA VAL A 48 -9.71 2.37 7.13
C VAL A 48 -9.79 2.98 8.53
N GLN A 49 -8.84 3.84 8.91
CA GLN A 49 -8.87 4.52 10.22
C GLN A 49 -10.09 5.40 10.39
N THR A 50 -10.46 6.17 9.35
CA THR A 50 -11.62 7.05 9.40
C THR A 50 -12.93 6.27 9.56
N ARG A 51 -13.06 5.15 8.85
CA ARG A 51 -14.22 4.25 8.98
C ARG A 51 -14.31 3.64 10.39
N LYS A 52 -13.19 3.19 10.95
CA LYS A 52 -13.14 2.65 12.32
C LYS A 52 -13.58 3.70 13.34
N LYS A 53 -13.01 4.91 13.29
CA LYS A 53 -13.36 6.02 14.21
C LYS A 53 -14.83 6.42 14.15
N ARG A 54 -15.46 6.39 12.96
CA ARG A 54 -16.90 6.64 12.82
C ARG A 54 -17.75 5.51 13.40
N LYS A 55 -17.31 4.26 13.29
CA LYS A 55 -18.00 3.12 13.87
C LYS A 55 -17.98 3.21 15.40
N ASP A 56 -16.80 3.45 15.98
CA ASP A 56 -16.63 3.54 17.44
C ASP A 56 -17.56 4.64 18.02
N ARG A 57 -17.58 5.84 17.42
CA ARG A 57 -18.49 6.92 17.84
C ARG A 57 -19.97 6.57 17.81
N LYS A 58 -20.42 5.82 16.79
CA LYS A 58 -21.82 5.40 16.68
C LYS A 58 -22.16 4.32 17.71
N THR A 59 -21.19 3.47 18.03
CA THR A 59 -21.33 2.49 19.11
C THR A 59 -21.46 3.20 20.46
N ASP A 60 -20.62 4.20 20.71
CA ASP A 60 -20.66 4.98 21.96
C ASP A 60 -22.01 5.72 22.12
N GLU A 61 -22.50 6.38 21.06
CA GLU A 61 -23.80 7.06 21.04
C GLU A 61 -24.96 6.08 21.28
N ALA A 62 -24.90 4.89 20.69
CA ALA A 62 -25.92 3.85 20.91
C ALA A 62 -25.92 3.33 22.35
N ILE A 63 -24.75 3.19 22.98
CA ILE A 63 -24.62 2.79 24.39
C ILE A 63 -25.23 3.88 25.28
N GLU A 64 -24.91 5.15 25.05
CA GLU A 64 -25.42 6.28 25.84
C GLU A 64 -26.96 6.39 25.77
N VAL A 65 -27.55 6.22 24.58
CA VAL A 65 -29.02 6.23 24.42
C VAL A 65 -29.68 5.06 25.15
N LEU A 66 -29.10 3.86 25.06
CA LEU A 66 -29.63 2.66 25.73
C LEU A 66 -29.53 2.75 27.26
N GLU A 67 -28.48 3.39 27.78
CA GLU A 67 -28.36 3.69 29.22
C GLU A 67 -29.43 4.68 29.66
N ARG A 68 -29.64 5.75 28.89
CA ARG A 68 -30.64 6.78 29.18
C ARG A 68 -32.07 6.22 29.20
N GLU A 69 -32.37 5.25 28.35
CA GLU A 69 -33.66 4.58 28.27
C GLU A 69 -33.79 3.39 29.24
N GLY A 70 -32.74 3.04 29.98
CA GLY A 70 -32.74 1.91 30.92
C GLY A 70 -32.78 0.54 30.24
N LEU A 71 -32.47 0.47 28.94
CA LEU A 71 -32.48 -0.74 28.12
C LEU A 71 -31.08 -1.37 27.99
N LEU A 72 -30.04 -0.73 28.54
CA LEU A 72 -28.68 -1.26 28.49
C LEU A 72 -28.56 -2.52 29.36
N THR A 73 -28.30 -3.65 28.72
CA THR A 73 -27.93 -4.91 29.39
C THR A 73 -26.49 -5.29 29.04
N LYS A 74 -25.80 -5.99 29.95
CA LYS A 74 -24.42 -6.46 29.72
C LYS A 74 -24.25 -7.31 28.46
N GLU A 75 -25.30 -8.01 28.03
CA GLU A 75 -25.26 -8.76 26.77
C GLU A 75 -25.28 -7.84 25.55
N ILE A 76 -26.14 -6.81 25.57
CA ILE A 76 -26.27 -5.83 24.48
C ILE A 76 -24.98 -5.01 24.36
N GLU A 77 -24.45 -4.52 25.47
CA GLU A 77 -23.17 -3.80 25.53
C GLU A 77 -22.02 -4.63 24.93
N LYS A 78 -21.93 -5.92 25.30
CA LYS A 78 -20.94 -6.85 24.76
C LYS A 78 -21.09 -7.04 23.26
N ARG A 79 -22.32 -7.17 22.73
CA ARG A 79 -22.54 -7.35 21.29
C ARG A 79 -22.27 -6.09 20.47
N LEU A 80 -22.50 -4.91 21.04
CA LEU A 80 -22.21 -3.62 20.40
C LEU A 80 -20.70 -3.31 20.35
N THR A 81 -19.97 -3.72 21.37
CA THR A 81 -18.51 -3.54 21.47
C THR A 81 -17.72 -4.66 20.78
N GLU A 82 -18.30 -5.84 20.62
CA GLU A 82 -17.64 -6.96 19.95
C GLU A 82 -17.38 -6.64 18.46
N SER A 83 -16.15 -6.91 18.01
CA SER A 83 -15.78 -6.74 16.61
C SER A 83 -16.54 -7.75 15.75
N SER A 84 -17.62 -7.33 15.11
CA SER A 84 -18.32 -8.12 14.08
C SER A 84 -17.31 -8.65 13.05
N LYS A 85 -17.12 -9.98 13.02
CA LYS A 85 -16.33 -10.66 11.99
C LYS A 85 -17.10 -10.56 10.68
N SER A 86 -16.71 -9.64 9.82
CA SER A 86 -17.33 -9.50 8.50
C SER A 86 -16.93 -10.68 7.61
N SER A 87 -17.88 -11.54 7.28
CA SER A 87 -17.68 -12.62 6.29
C SER A 87 -17.61 -12.11 4.85
N PHE A 88 -17.89 -10.81 4.60
CA PHE A 88 -18.00 -10.23 3.26
C PHE A 88 -16.70 -9.57 2.78
N TRP A 89 -15.91 -9.00 3.68
CA TRP A 89 -14.62 -8.37 3.32
C TRP A 89 -13.56 -9.36 2.79
N PRO A 90 -13.40 -10.57 3.36
CA PRO A 90 -12.42 -11.54 2.85
C PRO A 90 -12.71 -11.97 1.40
N SER A 91 -13.98 -12.21 1.06
CA SER A 91 -14.36 -12.67 -0.29
C SER A 91 -14.24 -11.57 -1.34
N ILE A 92 -14.62 -10.33 -1.02
CA ILE A 92 -14.44 -9.18 -1.91
C ILE A 92 -12.96 -8.86 -2.11
N GLY A 93 -12.17 -8.93 -1.03
CA GLY A 93 -10.73 -8.69 -1.08
C GLY A 93 -10.00 -9.69 -1.96
N GLN A 94 -10.33 -10.99 -1.84
CA GLN A 94 -9.79 -12.04 -2.69
C GLN A 94 -10.11 -11.80 -4.18
N ARG A 95 -11.36 -11.43 -4.49
CA ARG A 95 -11.77 -11.15 -5.88
C ARG A 95 -11.06 -9.92 -6.44
N LEU A 96 -10.96 -8.84 -5.67
CA LEU A 96 -10.23 -7.64 -6.07
C LEU A 96 -8.74 -7.90 -6.22
N PHE A 97 -8.15 -8.75 -5.38
CA PHE A 97 -6.74 -9.14 -5.48
C PHE A 97 -6.48 -9.93 -6.77
N VAL A 98 -7.31 -10.92 -7.08
CA VAL A 98 -7.19 -11.70 -8.32
C VAL A 98 -7.43 -10.82 -9.55
N LEU A 99 -8.44 -9.95 -9.52
CA LEU A 99 -8.70 -8.99 -10.60
C LEU A 99 -7.53 -8.03 -10.78
N GLY A 100 -6.98 -7.52 -9.68
CA GLY A 100 -5.80 -6.64 -9.69
C GLY A 100 -4.56 -7.33 -10.25
N LEU A 101 -4.34 -8.61 -9.91
CA LEU A 101 -3.29 -9.44 -10.49
C LEU A 101 -3.49 -9.67 -11.99
N ALA A 102 -4.73 -9.97 -12.42
CA ALA A 102 -5.04 -10.14 -13.83
C ALA A 102 -4.85 -8.84 -14.63
N PHE A 103 -5.31 -7.71 -14.08
CA PHE A 103 -5.12 -6.39 -14.66
C PHE A 103 -3.64 -6.00 -14.74
N ALA A 104 -2.89 -6.25 -13.66
CA ALA A 104 -1.46 -5.99 -13.63
C ALA A 104 -0.71 -6.87 -14.64
N LYS A 105 -1.10 -8.14 -14.75
CA LYS A 105 -0.59 -9.06 -15.76
C LYS A 105 -0.83 -8.51 -17.17
N GLU A 106 -2.04 -8.06 -17.46
CA GLU A 106 -2.42 -7.55 -18.79
C GLU A 106 -1.75 -6.22 -19.14
N LYS A 107 -1.59 -5.31 -18.18
CA LYS A 107 -1.04 -3.97 -18.44
C LYS A 107 0.48 -3.87 -18.32
N PHE A 108 1.09 -4.63 -17.42
CA PHE A 108 2.52 -4.54 -17.15
C PHE A 108 3.33 -5.65 -17.81
N LEU A 109 2.85 -6.89 -17.96
CA LEU A 109 3.65 -7.92 -18.65
C LEU A 109 3.97 -7.62 -20.12
N PRO A 110 3.05 -7.16 -20.98
CA PRO A 110 3.41 -6.90 -22.38
C PRO A 110 4.45 -5.80 -22.53
N ASN A 111 4.46 -4.81 -21.63
CA ASN A 111 5.45 -3.73 -21.62
C ASN A 111 6.80 -4.13 -21.01
N LEU A 112 6.88 -5.26 -20.30
CA LEU A 112 8.13 -5.78 -19.73
C LEU A 112 8.91 -6.69 -20.70
N PHE A 113 8.23 -7.29 -21.68
CA PHE A 113 8.84 -8.13 -22.71
C PHE A 113 8.90 -7.46 -24.08
N ALA A 114 8.24 -6.31 -24.26
CA ALA A 114 8.51 -5.43 -25.39
C ALA A 114 9.88 -4.77 -25.17
N PRO A 115 10.78 -4.74 -26.18
CA PRO A 115 11.96 -3.89 -26.10
C PRO A 115 11.46 -2.46 -25.92
N GLN A 116 11.88 -1.79 -24.85
CA GLN A 116 11.45 -0.43 -24.47
C GLN A 116 11.50 0.49 -25.69
N SER A 117 10.38 0.65 -26.37
CA SER A 117 10.20 1.69 -27.37
C SER A 117 9.74 2.92 -26.61
N GLU A 118 10.62 3.91 -26.61
CA GLU A 118 10.32 5.29 -26.28
C GLU A 118 8.96 5.73 -26.86
N ASP A 119 8.34 6.66 -26.14
CA ASP A 119 7.20 7.49 -26.53
C ASP A 119 5.79 6.88 -26.51
N VAL A 120 5.00 7.34 -25.53
CA VAL A 120 3.60 7.74 -25.80
C VAL A 120 3.35 9.14 -25.24
N ASN A 121 3.52 10.10 -26.15
CA ASN A 121 2.70 11.29 -26.39
C ASN A 121 1.63 11.61 -25.33
N THR A 122 1.85 12.76 -24.70
CA THR A 122 0.78 13.67 -24.30
C THR A 122 0.02 14.13 -25.55
N GLU A 123 -1.13 13.54 -25.82
CA GLU A 123 -2.20 14.25 -26.50
C GLU A 123 -3.30 14.54 -25.49
N GLU A 124 -3.39 15.79 -25.02
CA GLU A 124 -4.69 16.41 -24.80
C GLU A 124 -4.70 17.82 -25.39
N LYS A 125 -5.49 17.94 -26.46
CA LYS A 125 -6.20 19.11 -26.94
C LYS A 125 -6.51 20.14 -25.85
N SER A 126 -6.24 21.40 -26.14
CA SER A 126 -7.06 22.54 -25.70
C SER A 126 -6.93 23.64 -26.76
N GLN A 127 -8.09 24.21 -27.09
CA GLN A 127 -8.39 25.10 -28.21
C GLN A 127 -7.60 26.41 -28.22
#